data_AF-A0A2T7TCF2-F1
#
_entry.id   AF-A0A2T7TCF2-F1
#
_cell.length_a   1.000
_cell.length_b   1.000
_cell.length_c   1.000
_cell.angle_alpha   90.00
_cell.angle_beta   90.00
_cell.angle_gamma   90.00
#
_symmetry.space_group_name_H-M   'P 1'
#
loop_
_entity.id
_entity.type
_entity.pdbx_description
1 polymer ?
#
loop_
_entity_poly.entity_id
_entity_poly.type
_entity_poly.pdbx_seq_one_letter_code
_entity_poly.pdbx_strand_id
1 'polypeptide(L)' 'MSVSLHEGTIAALKERTGRRGMSAYVEALIQRQLERDRLRELIEDAEATYGPVDPAAVEAKRAILRGDTGDSANAA' A
#
# COMPACT_ATOMS: atom_id res chain seq x y z
N MET A 1 12.63 22.21 13.83
CA MET A 1 11.34 21.74 14.39
C MET A 1 11.62 20.44 15.15
N SER A 2 11.22 20.32 16.41
CA SER A 2 11.32 19.07 17.19
C SER A 2 9.94 18.42 17.30
N VAL A 3 9.91 17.09 17.38
CA VAL A 3 8.66 16.32 17.49
C VAL A 3 8.80 15.38 18.69
N SER A 4 7.74 15.26 19.48
CA SER A 4 7.70 14.37 20.64
C SER A 4 7.11 13.02 20.26
N LEU A 5 7.69 11.95 20.79
CA LEU A 5 7.20 10.58 20.64
C LEU A 5 6.93 9.97 22.01
N HIS A 6 5.95 9.08 22.08
CA HIS A 6 5.68 8.32 23.29
C HIS A 6 6.86 7.40 23.63
N GLU A 7 7.15 7.21 24.92
CA GLU A 7 8.31 6.43 25.36
C GLU A 7 8.29 4.99 24.81
N GLY A 8 7.12 4.36 24.79
CA GLY A 8 6.95 3.02 24.18
C GLY A 8 7.29 2.99 22.69
N THR A 9 6.95 4.04 21.94
CA THR A 9 7.31 4.17 20.51
C THR A 9 8.82 4.29 20.34
N ILE A 10 9.48 5.06 21.20
CA ILE A 10 10.94 5.23 21.18
C ILE A 10 11.63 3.89 21.49
N ALA A 11 11.13 3.15 22.48
CA ALA A 11 11.67 1.82 22.83
C ALA A 11 11.56 0.85 21.64
N ALA A 12 10.37 0.75 21.02
CA ALA A 12 10.15 -0.10 19.85
C ALA A 12 11.01 0.30 18.64
N LEU A 13 11.22 1.61 18.41
CA LEU A 13 12.10 2.11 17.37
C LEU A 13 13.57 1.73 17.61
N LYS A 14 14.04 1.88 18.85
CA LYS A 14 15.42 1.52 19.22
C LYS A 14 15.69 0.03 19.07
N GLU A 15 14.75 -0.81 19.49
CA GLU A 15 14.83 -2.27 19.33
C GLU A 15 15.01 -2.67 17.86
N ARG A 16 14.28 -2.04 16.95
CA ARG A 16 14.32 -2.37 15.51
C ARG A 16 15.49 -1.78 14.73
N THR A 17 16.05 -0.65 15.15
CA THR A 17 17.00 0.15 14.34
C THR A 17 18.40 0.26 14.94
N GLY A 18 18.57 -0.10 16.21
CA GLY A 18 19.80 0.13 16.95
C GLY A 18 20.12 1.61 17.14
N ARG A 19 21.30 1.91 17.73
CA ARG A 19 21.67 3.26 18.16
C ARG A 19 21.95 4.26 17.02
N ARG A 20 22.31 3.79 15.82
CA ARG A 20 22.74 4.64 14.68
C ARG A 20 21.74 4.69 13.52
N GLY A 21 20.70 3.84 13.54
CA GLY A 21 19.73 3.73 12.44
C GLY A 21 18.43 4.51 12.64
N MET A 22 18.19 5.08 13.84
CA MET A 22 16.88 5.60 14.22
C MET A 22 16.40 6.76 13.33
N SER A 23 17.24 7.77 13.08
CA SER A 23 16.83 8.94 12.26
C SER A 23 16.52 8.55 10.81
N ALA A 24 17.38 7.76 10.17
CA ALA A 24 17.15 7.28 8.80
C ALA A 24 15.89 6.40 8.71
N TYR A 25 15.65 5.60 9.74
CA TYR A 25 14.47 4.76 9.81
C TYR A 25 13.17 5.56 10.02
N VAL A 26 13.20 6.60 10.86
CA VAL A 26 12.07 7.52 11.04
C VAL A 26 11.80 8.29 9.75
N GLU A 27 12.83 8.77 9.07
CA GLU A 27 12.69 9.43 7.76
C GLU A 27 11.98 8.49 6.76
N ALA A 28 12.46 7.25 6.63
CA ALA A 28 11.84 6.27 5.73
C ALA A 28 10.37 5.97 6.09
N LEU A 29 10.03 5.93 7.39
CA LEU A 29 8.65 5.78 7.84
C LEU A 29 7.77 6.98 7.46
N ILE A 30 8.28 8.21 7.61
CA ILE A 30 7.56 9.43 7.26
C ILE A 30 7.32 9.47 5.75
N GLN A 31 8.35 9.20 4.94
CA GLN A 31 8.22 9.14 3.48
C GLN A 31 7.16 8.11 3.05
N ARG A 32 7.18 6.92 3.64
CA ARG A 32 6.17 5.89 3.37
C ARG A 32 4.76 6.34 3.75
N GLN A 33 4.62 7.11 4.83
CA GLN A 33 3.31 7.60 5.25
C GLN A 33 2.79 8.67 4.30
N LEU A 34 3.63 9.62 3.89
CA LEU A 34 3.27 10.63 2.89
C LEU A 34 2.88 10.01 1.55
N GLU A 35 3.63 9.00 1.11
CA GLU A 35 3.29 8.26 -0.11
C GLU A 35 1.93 7.56 0.00
N ARG A 36 1.65 6.94 1.15
CA ARG A 36 0.33 6.33 1.42
C ARG A 36 -0.80 7.34 1.42
N ASP A 37 -0.59 8.52 1.99
CA ASP A 37 -1.60 9.57 2.03
C ASP A 37 -1.89 10.07 0.60
N ARG A 38 -0.84 10.29 -0.20
CA ARG A 38 -0.98 10.61 -1.63
C ARG A 38 -1.68 9.53 -2.43
N LEU A 39 -1.36 8.25 -2.20
CA LEU A 39 -2.06 7.14 -2.85
C LEU A 39 -3.54 7.12 -2.50
N ARG A 40 -3.89 7.47 -1.26
CA ARG A 40 -5.28 7.56 -0.82
C ARG A 40 -6.02 8.68 -1.54
N GLU A 41 -5.42 9.86 -1.64
CA GLU A 41 -5.97 11.00 -2.39
C GLU A 41 -6.26 10.60 -3.86
N LEU A 42 -5.32 9.93 -4.51
CA LEU A 42 -5.50 9.46 -5.90
C LEU A 42 -6.63 8.43 -6.04
N ILE A 43 -6.82 7.56 -5.05
CA ILE A 43 -7.93 6.60 -5.02
C ILE A 43 -9.25 7.36 -4.86
N GLU A 44 -9.33 8.29 -3.92
CA GLU A 44 -10.53 9.08 -3.65
C GLU A 44 -10.95 9.89 -4.89
N ASP A 45 -10.00 10.52 -5.59
CA ASP A 45 -10.25 11.23 -6.86
C ASP A 45 -10.77 10.30 -7.98
N ALA A 46 -10.19 9.11 -8.09
CA ALA A 46 -10.61 8.12 -9.07
C ALA A 46 -12.01 7.59 -8.78
N GLU A 47 -12.31 7.27 -7.52
CA GLU A 47 -13.64 6.80 -7.10
C GLU A 47 -14.71 7.87 -7.25
N ALA A 48 -14.38 9.15 -7.01
CA ALA A 48 -15.29 10.26 -7.27
C ALA A 48 -15.66 10.38 -8.77
N THR A 49 -14.72 10.02 -9.66
CA THR A 49 -14.92 10.12 -11.12
C THR A 49 -15.61 8.89 -11.71
N TYR A 50 -15.25 7.70 -11.25
CA TYR A 50 -15.65 6.43 -11.88
C TYR A 50 -16.52 5.52 -11.01
N GLY A 51 -16.72 5.88 -9.73
CA GLY A 51 -17.32 5.02 -8.72
C GLY A 51 -16.29 4.07 -8.07
N PRO A 52 -16.67 3.39 -6.98
CA PRO A 52 -15.81 2.45 -6.28
C PRO A 52 -15.45 1.24 -7.16
N VAL A 53 -14.27 0.66 -6.91
CA VAL A 53 -13.80 -0.52 -7.66
C VAL A 53 -14.67 -1.74 -7.36
N ASP A 54 -15.22 -2.38 -8.40
CA ASP A 54 -15.90 -3.67 -8.29
C ASP A 54 -14.89 -4.84 -8.24
N PRO A 55 -14.78 -5.56 -7.10
CA PRO A 55 -13.84 -6.68 -6.97
C PRO A 55 -14.11 -7.83 -7.95
N ALA A 56 -15.36 -8.08 -8.32
CA ALA A 56 -15.71 -9.14 -9.25
C ALA A 56 -15.24 -8.81 -10.67
N ALA A 57 -15.43 -7.56 -11.10
CA ALA A 57 -14.91 -7.07 -12.37
C ALA A 57 -13.36 -7.12 -12.42
N VAL A 58 -12.68 -6.84 -11.31
CA VAL A 58 -11.22 -6.96 -11.22
C VAL A 58 -10.78 -8.42 -11.37
N GLU A 59 -11.43 -9.36 -10.68
CA GLU A 59 -11.04 -10.77 -10.79
C GLU A 59 -11.33 -11.34 -12.19
N ALA A 60 -12.44 -10.97 -12.82
CA ALA A 60 -12.72 -11.32 -14.21
C ALA A 60 -11.62 -10.84 -15.16
N LYS A 61 -11.13 -9.60 -14.97
CA LYS A 61 -10.00 -9.07 -15.75
C LYS A 61 -8.69 -9.81 -15.44
N ARG A 62 -8.43 -10.20 -14.18
CA ARG A 62 -7.24 -11.00 -13.82
C ARG A 62 -7.26 -12.39 -14.46
N ALA A 63 -8.42 -13.06 -14.49
CA ALA A 63 -8.57 -14.37 -15.13
C ALA A 63 -8.17 -14.32 -16.62
N ILE A 64 -8.57 -13.24 -17.32
CA ILE A 64 -8.14 -13.00 -18.72
C ILE A 64 -6.62 -12.85 -18.80
N LEU A 65 -5.99 -12.07 -17.92
CA LEU A 65 -4.53 -11.86 -17.92
C LEU A 65 -3.73 -13.13 -17.57
N ARG A 66 -4.29 -14.05 -16.79
CA ARG A 66 -3.68 -15.34 -16.46
C ARG A 66 -3.86 -16.39 -17.58
N GLY A 67 -4.82 -16.19 -18.48
CA GLY A 67 -5.15 -17.14 -19.55
C GLY A 67 -6.21 -18.18 -19.16
N ASP A 68 -6.83 -18.04 -17.98
CA ASP A 68 -7.80 -19.01 -17.43
C ASP A 68 -9.09 -19.12 -18.27
N THR A 69 -9.35 -18.13 -19.13
CA THR A 69 -10.55 -18.09 -19.99
C THR A 69 -10.40 -18.88 -21.29
N GLY A 70 -9.23 -19.47 -21.58
CA GLY A 70 -8.91 -20.11 -22.86
C GLY A 70 -8.92 -21.64 -22.92
N ASP A 71 -8.91 -22.34 -21.78
CA ASP A 71 -8.62 -23.79 -21.76
C ASP A 71 -9.87 -24.70 -21.80
N SER A 72 -11.08 -24.14 -21.64
CA SER A 72 -12.34 -24.90 -21.68
C SER A 72 -12.99 -24.98 -23.07
N ALA A 73 -12.49 -24.23 -24.06
CA ALA A 73 -13.08 -24.16 -25.41
C ALA A 73 -12.42 -25.09 -26.44
N ASN A 74 -11.36 -25.82 -26.10
CA ASN A 74 -10.60 -26.66 -27.04
C ASN A 74 -10.46 -28.13 -26.59
N ALA A 75 -11.49 -28.67 -25.94
CA ALA A 75 -11.62 -30.10 -25.63
C ALA A 75 -12.99 -30.60 -26.12
N ALA A 76 -13.15 -30.72 -27.44
CA ALA A 76 -14.27 -31.39 -28.10
C ALA A 76 -13.81 -32.02 -29.42
#